data_AF-A0A3B1AEL1-F1
#
_entry.id   AF-A0A3B1AEL1-F1
#
_cell.length_a   1.000
_cell.length_b   1.000
_cell.length_c   1.000
_cell.angle_alpha   90.00
_cell.angle_beta   90.00
_cell.angle_gamma   90.00
#
_symmetry.space_group_name_H-M   'P 1'
#
loop_
_entity.id
_entity.type
_entity.pdbx_description
1 polymer ?
#
loop_
_entity_poly.entity_id
_entity_poly.type
_entity_poly.pdbx_seq_one_letter_code
_entity_poly.pdbx_strand_id
1 'polypeptide(L)'
;MTAAELFVRCLENEGVEYIFGIPGEENLDMMDALLSSRIQFICTRHEQGAAFMADVYGRLTGRAGVCMATLGPGATNLITGVADANMDHAPLVAIAGQADTHRLHKESHQVLDLEELFRSFTKYSSRLLAPDIIPEVTRKAFKVAQTEKTGACFIEFPENIAKMTVEDVPLAVNHSTMPEPPAERVARAAELISAAREPIILAGNGVVRASAWENLAAFAERLQIPVANTFMAKGVVPFRHPMALGSAGLQSQDYINFGFEHADVIICVGYDLVEYHPYLWHPTRDRTLIHIDSSPAEVDAHYGISVGVVGDIKHTLDRIAEQSMPHGGHRMRSLR
;
A
#
# COMPACT_ATOMS: atom_id res chain seq x y z
N MET A 1 8.27 -33.73 -0.59
CA MET A 1 7.53 -32.94 -1.60
C MET A 1 8.56 -32.21 -2.44
N THR A 2 8.23 -31.76 -3.65
CA THR A 2 9.13 -30.87 -4.41
C THR A 2 9.15 -29.49 -3.74
N ALA A 3 10.19 -28.71 -4.02
CA ALA A 3 10.30 -27.34 -3.55
C ALA A 3 9.16 -26.47 -4.11
N ALA A 4 8.72 -26.72 -5.35
CA ALA A 4 7.53 -26.09 -5.93
C ALA A 4 6.25 -26.40 -5.14
N GLU A 5 6.04 -27.66 -4.74
CA GLU A 5 4.90 -28.04 -3.88
C GLU A 5 4.95 -27.34 -2.51
N LEU A 6 6.14 -27.21 -1.91
CA LEU A 6 6.31 -26.45 -0.67
C LEU A 6 6.00 -24.97 -0.85
N PHE A 7 6.48 -24.36 -1.94
CA PHE A 7 6.22 -22.95 -2.22
C PHE A 7 4.73 -22.67 -2.42
N VAL A 8 4.02 -23.51 -3.20
CA VAL A 8 2.56 -23.42 -3.36
C VAL A 8 1.84 -23.55 -2.02
N ARG A 9 2.24 -24.49 -1.14
CA ARG A 9 1.67 -24.60 0.22
C ARG A 9 1.93 -23.35 1.07
N CYS A 10 3.08 -22.69 0.88
CA CYS A 10 3.36 -21.41 1.55
C CYS A 10 2.43 -20.31 1.03
N LEU A 11 2.16 -20.24 -0.27
CA LEU A 11 1.18 -19.31 -0.85
C LEU A 11 -0.25 -19.58 -0.34
N GLU A 12 -0.66 -20.84 -0.26
CA GLU A 12 -1.96 -21.22 0.33
C GLU A 12 -2.07 -20.77 1.79
N ASN A 13 -1.00 -20.95 2.57
CA ASN A 13 -0.92 -20.55 3.97
C ASN A 13 -0.96 -19.02 4.16
N GLU A 14 -0.47 -18.24 3.18
CA GLU A 14 -0.64 -16.78 3.13
C GLU A 14 -2.04 -16.34 2.67
N GLY A 15 -2.92 -17.30 2.36
CA GLY A 15 -4.30 -17.03 1.94
C GLY A 15 -4.43 -16.55 0.50
N VAL A 16 -3.48 -16.90 -0.36
CA VAL A 16 -3.54 -16.62 -1.80
C VAL A 16 -4.70 -17.42 -2.40
N GLU A 17 -5.59 -16.73 -3.13
CA GLU A 17 -6.71 -17.34 -3.85
C GLU A 17 -6.48 -17.36 -5.36
N TYR A 18 -5.80 -16.32 -5.88
CA TYR A 18 -5.59 -16.10 -7.30
C TYR A 18 -4.12 -15.80 -7.58
N ILE A 19 -3.59 -16.39 -8.66
CA ILE A 19 -2.33 -15.97 -9.26
C ILE A 19 -2.62 -15.54 -10.69
N PHE A 20 -2.29 -14.30 -11.03
CA PHE A 20 -2.43 -13.77 -12.38
C PHE A 20 -1.10 -13.92 -13.11
N GLY A 21 -1.08 -14.47 -14.33
CA GLY A 21 0.22 -14.64 -14.98
C GLY A 21 0.21 -15.29 -16.34
N ILE A 22 1.41 -15.61 -16.82
CA ILE A 22 1.66 -16.39 -18.02
C ILE A 22 2.67 -17.50 -17.68
N PRO A 23 2.37 -18.78 -17.99
CA PRO A 23 3.31 -19.86 -17.79
C PRO A 23 4.45 -19.81 -18.82
N GLY A 24 5.62 -20.29 -18.43
CA GLY A 24 6.79 -20.48 -19.28
C GLY A 24 7.66 -21.63 -18.77
N GLU A 25 8.71 -22.00 -19.52
CA GLU A 25 9.51 -23.18 -19.25
C GLU A 25 10.08 -23.21 -17.81
N GLU A 26 10.61 -22.09 -17.34
CA GLU A 26 11.29 -21.96 -16.05
C GLU A 26 10.35 -21.84 -14.85
N ASN A 27 9.03 -21.87 -15.06
CA ASN A 27 8.05 -21.97 -13.99
C ASN A 27 7.10 -23.17 -14.14
N LEU A 28 7.42 -24.16 -15.00
CA LEU A 28 6.58 -25.33 -15.20
C LEU A 28 6.37 -26.16 -13.94
N ASP A 29 7.38 -26.38 -13.11
CA ASP A 29 7.22 -27.13 -11.85
C ASP A 29 6.24 -26.43 -10.89
N MET A 30 6.19 -25.10 -10.94
CA MET A 30 5.19 -24.32 -10.21
C MET A 30 3.79 -24.50 -10.79
N MET A 31 3.66 -24.50 -12.11
CA MET A 31 2.39 -24.77 -12.79
C MET A 31 1.85 -26.17 -12.47
N ASP A 32 2.73 -27.17 -12.45
CA ASP A 32 2.37 -28.55 -12.09
C ASP A 32 1.93 -28.66 -10.64
N ALA A 33 2.63 -28.01 -9.71
CA ALA A 33 2.25 -27.96 -8.29
C ALA A 33 0.88 -27.29 -8.08
N LEU A 34 0.56 -26.26 -8.86
CA LEU A 34 -0.74 -25.56 -8.79
C LEU A 34 -1.93 -26.45 -9.23
N LEU A 35 -1.72 -27.50 -10.03
CA LEU A 35 -2.81 -28.41 -10.45
C LEU A 35 -3.49 -29.12 -9.27
N SER A 36 -2.76 -29.31 -8.16
CA SER A 36 -3.28 -29.93 -6.93
C SER A 36 -3.68 -28.92 -5.86
N SER A 37 -3.56 -27.61 -6.15
CA SER A 37 -3.83 -26.52 -5.23
C SER A 37 -5.28 -26.02 -5.35
N ARG A 38 -5.74 -25.31 -4.32
CA ARG A 38 -6.99 -24.52 -4.40
C ARG A 38 -6.80 -23.15 -5.05
N ILE A 39 -5.55 -22.71 -5.22
CA ILE A 39 -5.21 -21.44 -5.88
C ILE A 39 -5.63 -21.51 -7.34
N GLN A 40 -6.36 -20.49 -7.79
CA GLN A 40 -6.79 -20.38 -9.18
C GLN A 40 -5.75 -19.61 -9.99
N PHE A 41 -5.13 -20.26 -10.97
CA PHE A 41 -4.26 -19.59 -11.91
C PHE A 41 -5.07 -18.92 -13.02
N ILE A 42 -4.99 -17.60 -13.10
CA ILE A 42 -5.66 -16.77 -14.11
C ILE A 42 -4.68 -16.43 -15.21
N CYS A 43 -4.75 -17.20 -16.31
CA CYS A 43 -3.91 -16.97 -17.48
C CYS A 43 -4.26 -15.64 -18.16
N THR A 44 -3.28 -14.75 -18.23
CA THR A 44 -3.40 -13.44 -18.86
C THR A 44 -2.79 -13.45 -20.26
N ARG A 45 -2.95 -12.35 -21.01
CA ARG A 45 -2.41 -12.21 -22.38
C ARG A 45 -1.13 -11.37 -22.44
N HIS A 46 -0.77 -10.73 -21.33
CA HIS A 46 0.48 -10.00 -21.13
C HIS A 46 0.75 -9.88 -19.62
N GLU A 47 2.00 -10.05 -19.18
CA GLU A 47 2.36 -10.04 -17.75
C GLU A 47 2.06 -8.70 -17.09
N GLN A 48 2.23 -7.58 -17.81
CA GLN A 48 1.76 -6.26 -17.35
C GLN A 48 0.28 -6.29 -16.90
N GLY A 49 -0.60 -6.95 -17.65
CA GLY A 49 -2.01 -7.10 -17.27
C GLY A 49 -2.19 -7.94 -16.00
N ALA A 50 -1.37 -8.98 -15.83
CA ALA A 50 -1.33 -9.76 -14.59
C ALA A 50 -0.89 -8.92 -13.39
N ALA A 51 0.15 -8.10 -13.54
CA ALA A 51 0.63 -7.22 -12.48
C ALA A 51 -0.44 -6.20 -12.06
N PHE A 52 -1.16 -5.59 -13.02
CA PHE A 52 -2.26 -4.67 -12.69
C PHE A 52 -3.47 -5.37 -12.05
N MET A 53 -3.79 -6.61 -12.44
CA MET A 53 -4.84 -7.37 -11.75
C MET A 53 -4.46 -7.67 -10.30
N ALA A 54 -3.20 -8.06 -10.06
CA ALA A 54 -2.66 -8.27 -8.72
C ALA A 54 -2.67 -6.97 -7.89
N ASP A 55 -2.27 -5.85 -8.48
CA ASP A 55 -2.33 -4.53 -7.85
C ASP A 55 -3.74 -4.20 -7.35
N VAL A 56 -4.72 -4.24 -8.26
CA VAL A 56 -6.12 -3.93 -7.91
C VAL A 56 -6.68 -4.91 -6.87
N TYR A 57 -6.36 -6.19 -6.98
CA TYR A 57 -6.73 -7.17 -5.95
C TYR A 57 -6.15 -6.78 -4.58
N GLY A 58 -4.89 -6.35 -4.56
CA GLY A 58 -4.20 -5.86 -3.37
C GLY A 58 -4.93 -4.70 -2.71
N ARG A 59 -5.27 -3.67 -3.49
CA ARG A 59 -5.98 -2.48 -3.00
C ARG A 59 -7.38 -2.79 -2.47
N LEU A 60 -8.10 -3.68 -3.14
CA LEU A 60 -9.49 -3.98 -2.78
C LEU A 60 -9.62 -4.89 -1.56
N THR A 61 -8.64 -5.76 -1.32
CA THR A 61 -8.72 -6.78 -0.27
C THR A 61 -7.82 -6.50 0.93
N GLY A 62 -6.81 -5.64 0.78
CA GLY A 62 -5.75 -5.45 1.77
C GLY A 62 -4.79 -6.65 1.91
N ARG A 63 -4.99 -7.72 1.13
CA ARG A 63 -4.11 -8.88 1.05
C ARG A 63 -3.20 -8.77 -0.18
N ALA A 64 -1.99 -9.29 -0.12
CA ALA A 64 -1.08 -9.21 -1.25
C ALA A 64 -1.66 -9.92 -2.50
N GLY A 65 -1.87 -9.17 -3.59
CA GLY A 65 -2.15 -9.76 -4.89
C GLY A 65 -0.91 -10.44 -5.45
N VAL A 66 -1.07 -11.55 -6.17
CA VAL A 66 0.06 -12.33 -6.69
C VAL A 66 0.05 -12.32 -8.21
N CYS A 67 1.16 -11.86 -8.81
CA CYS A 67 1.41 -11.98 -10.24
C CYS A 67 2.62 -12.89 -10.50
N MET A 68 2.58 -13.65 -11.60
CA MET A 68 3.60 -14.63 -11.93
C MET A 68 4.01 -14.57 -13.41
N ALA A 69 5.31 -14.69 -13.66
CA ALA A 69 5.89 -14.80 -14.99
C ALA A 69 7.01 -15.85 -15.05
N THR A 70 7.49 -16.13 -16.26
CA THR A 70 8.81 -16.79 -16.44
C THR A 70 9.95 -15.77 -16.31
N LEU A 71 11.19 -16.19 -16.54
CA LEU A 71 12.39 -15.35 -16.52
C LEU A 71 12.42 -14.31 -17.66
N GLY A 72 13.45 -13.46 -17.65
CA GLY A 72 13.78 -12.55 -18.75
C GLY A 72 12.60 -11.69 -19.20
N PRO A 73 12.11 -11.83 -20.45
CA PRO A 73 11.03 -10.99 -20.98
C PRO A 73 9.77 -11.03 -20.12
N GLY A 74 9.39 -12.20 -19.59
CA GLY A 74 8.20 -12.33 -18.75
C GLY A 74 8.31 -11.51 -17.47
N ALA A 75 9.43 -11.68 -16.75
CA ALA A 75 9.74 -10.88 -15.58
C ALA A 75 9.83 -9.38 -15.90
N THR A 76 10.50 -8.98 -17.00
CA THR A 76 10.58 -7.57 -17.37
C THR A 76 9.24 -6.94 -17.75
N ASN A 77 8.30 -7.74 -18.26
CA ASN A 77 6.94 -7.28 -18.56
C ASN A 77 6.09 -7.03 -17.31
N LEU A 78 6.46 -7.60 -16.14
CA LEU A 78 5.80 -7.31 -14.86
C LEU A 78 6.18 -5.92 -14.31
N ILE A 79 7.35 -5.39 -14.67
CA ILE A 79 7.99 -4.23 -14.01
C ILE A 79 7.04 -3.05 -13.86
N THR A 80 6.35 -2.64 -14.94
CA THR A 80 5.47 -1.47 -14.88
C THR A 80 4.35 -1.62 -13.85
N GLY A 81 3.65 -2.75 -13.84
CA GLY A 81 2.55 -2.95 -12.91
C GLY A 81 3.02 -3.19 -11.46
N VAL A 82 4.18 -3.82 -11.28
CA VAL A 82 4.78 -4.01 -9.95
C VAL A 82 5.29 -2.69 -9.38
N ALA A 83 5.93 -1.86 -10.20
CA ALA A 83 6.37 -0.52 -9.81
C ALA A 83 5.18 0.38 -9.48
N ASP A 84 4.12 0.35 -10.30
CA ASP A 84 2.86 1.06 -10.06
C ASP A 84 2.25 0.67 -8.70
N ALA A 85 2.08 -0.63 -8.44
CA ALA A 85 1.60 -1.14 -7.17
C ALA A 85 2.46 -0.64 -5.98
N ASN A 86 3.79 -0.61 -6.12
CA ASN A 86 4.66 -0.14 -5.05
C ASN A 86 4.54 1.37 -4.80
N MET A 87 4.46 2.18 -5.87
CA MET A 87 4.32 3.63 -5.78
C MET A 87 2.98 4.05 -5.17
N ASP A 88 1.94 3.26 -5.42
CA ASP A 88 0.59 3.49 -4.91
C ASP A 88 0.30 2.76 -3.59
N HIS A 89 1.33 2.13 -3.01
CA HIS A 89 1.24 1.37 -1.77
C HIS A 89 0.22 0.22 -1.81
N ALA A 90 0.04 -0.46 -2.94
CA ALA A 90 -0.74 -1.67 -3.03
C ALA A 90 0.08 -2.89 -2.57
N PRO A 91 -0.45 -3.75 -1.68
CA PRO A 91 0.23 -4.98 -1.30
C PRO A 91 0.27 -5.94 -2.48
N LEU A 92 1.46 -6.32 -2.92
CA LEU A 92 1.67 -7.22 -4.06
C LEU A 92 2.90 -8.11 -3.85
N VAL A 93 2.83 -9.37 -4.29
CA VAL A 93 4.00 -10.25 -4.40
C VAL A 93 4.13 -10.72 -5.85
N ALA A 94 5.18 -10.26 -6.52
CA ALA A 94 5.54 -10.69 -7.86
C ALA A 94 6.45 -11.91 -7.79
N ILE A 95 6.20 -12.89 -8.65
CA ILE A 95 6.96 -14.14 -8.72
C ILE A 95 7.48 -14.30 -10.14
N ALA A 96 8.76 -14.61 -10.30
CA ALA A 96 9.30 -15.00 -11.59
C ALA A 96 10.10 -16.31 -11.49
N GLY A 97 9.95 -17.15 -12.51
CA GLY A 97 10.90 -18.23 -12.75
C GLY A 97 12.29 -17.68 -13.07
N GLN A 98 13.32 -18.50 -12.90
CA GLN A 98 14.68 -18.20 -13.33
C GLN A 98 15.35 -19.46 -13.88
N ALA A 99 16.32 -19.29 -14.78
CA ALA A 99 17.16 -20.36 -15.27
C ALA A 99 17.90 -21.09 -14.13
N ASP A 100 18.36 -22.30 -14.41
CA ASP A 100 19.18 -23.07 -13.48
C ASP A 100 20.32 -22.21 -12.89
N THR A 101 20.51 -22.29 -11.58
CA THR A 101 21.59 -21.58 -10.86
C THR A 101 22.99 -21.79 -11.46
N HIS A 102 23.25 -22.93 -12.11
CA HIS A 102 24.51 -23.22 -12.82
C HIS A 102 24.68 -22.41 -14.12
N ARG A 103 23.63 -21.72 -14.60
CA ARG A 103 23.64 -20.89 -15.82
C ARG A 103 23.77 -19.41 -15.53
N LEU A 104 23.59 -18.96 -14.27
CA LEU A 104 23.49 -17.53 -13.94
C LEU A 104 24.79 -16.74 -14.10
N HIS A 105 25.94 -17.39 -14.07
CA HIS A 105 27.26 -16.74 -14.17
C HIS A 105 27.74 -16.50 -15.61
N LYS A 106 26.97 -16.92 -16.62
CA LYS A 106 27.37 -16.88 -18.04
C LYS A 106 26.26 -16.33 -18.90
N GLU A 107 26.61 -15.93 -20.11
CA GLU A 107 25.63 -15.60 -21.14
C GLU A 107 24.72 -16.81 -21.39
N SER A 108 23.45 -16.64 -21.06
CA SER A 108 22.42 -17.67 -21.19
C SER A 108 21.13 -17.00 -21.63
N HIS A 109 20.35 -17.72 -22.43
CA HIS A 109 19.10 -17.22 -22.98
C HIS A 109 18.19 -16.69 -21.86
N GLN A 110 17.71 -15.45 -22.01
CA GLN A 110 16.77 -14.77 -21.11
C GLN A 110 17.23 -14.55 -19.65
N VAL A 111 18.50 -14.83 -19.33
CA VAL A 111 19.02 -14.62 -17.97
C VAL A 111 19.32 -13.13 -17.75
N LEU A 112 18.69 -12.58 -16.71
CA LEU A 112 18.93 -11.25 -16.15
C LEU A 112 19.04 -11.38 -14.64
N ASP A 113 19.70 -10.42 -13.99
CA ASP A 113 19.69 -10.34 -12.53
C ASP A 113 18.36 -9.75 -12.04
N LEU A 114 17.34 -10.61 -11.96
CA LEU A 114 15.97 -10.20 -11.65
C LEU A 114 15.86 -9.68 -10.22
N GLU A 115 16.53 -10.31 -9.25
CA GLU A 115 16.53 -9.84 -7.86
C GLU A 115 16.98 -8.37 -7.77
N GLU A 116 18.09 -8.01 -8.41
CA GLU A 116 18.60 -6.63 -8.40
C GLU A 116 17.72 -5.67 -9.19
N LEU A 117 17.18 -6.11 -10.33
CA LEU A 117 16.26 -5.31 -11.13
C LEU A 117 15.02 -4.91 -10.33
N PHE A 118 14.38 -5.88 -9.65
CA PHE A 118 13.19 -5.63 -8.85
C PHE A 118 13.48 -4.92 -7.52
N ARG A 119 14.70 -5.04 -6.98
CA ARG A 119 15.10 -4.35 -5.73
C ARG A 119 14.92 -2.84 -5.82
N SER A 120 15.05 -2.25 -7.01
CA SER A 120 14.97 -0.80 -7.23
C SER A 120 13.57 -0.20 -7.04
N PHE A 121 12.51 -1.01 -7.10
CA PHE A 121 11.12 -0.53 -7.04
C PHE A 121 10.19 -1.44 -6.21
N THR A 122 10.75 -2.32 -5.38
CA THR A 122 10.01 -3.16 -4.44
C THR A 122 10.56 -2.99 -3.02
N LYS A 123 9.74 -3.28 -2.00
CA LYS A 123 10.15 -3.24 -0.59
C LYS A 123 11.08 -4.38 -0.20
N TYR A 124 10.98 -5.50 -0.92
CA TYR A 124 11.75 -6.71 -0.67
C TYR A 124 11.87 -7.50 -1.98
N SER A 125 13.07 -7.95 -2.29
CA SER A 125 13.40 -8.74 -3.47
C SER A 125 14.39 -9.82 -3.05
N SER A 126 14.12 -11.08 -3.38
CA SER A 126 14.96 -12.21 -2.99
C SER A 126 14.87 -13.37 -3.97
N ARG A 127 16.02 -14.00 -4.24
CA ARG A 127 16.12 -15.28 -4.96
C ARG A 127 16.11 -16.48 -4.03
N LEU A 128 15.37 -17.52 -4.40
CA LEU A 128 15.34 -18.81 -3.72
C LEU A 128 16.53 -19.68 -4.17
N LEU A 129 17.62 -19.68 -3.40
CA LEU A 129 18.85 -20.44 -3.71
C LEU A 129 18.92 -21.81 -3.05
N ALA A 130 17.99 -22.12 -2.13
CA ALA A 130 17.89 -23.43 -1.48
C ALA A 130 16.41 -23.72 -1.14
N PRO A 131 15.98 -25.00 -1.09
CA PRO A 131 14.58 -25.33 -0.81
C PRO A 131 14.12 -25.01 0.62
N ASP A 132 15.01 -25.10 1.60
CA ASP A 132 14.73 -24.90 3.03
C ASP A 132 14.46 -23.42 3.40
N ILE A 133 14.89 -22.47 2.58
CA ILE A 133 14.60 -21.04 2.80
C ILE A 133 13.23 -20.60 2.27
N ILE A 134 12.51 -21.47 1.54
CA ILE A 134 11.22 -21.14 0.92
C ILE A 134 10.20 -20.62 1.94
N PRO A 135 9.96 -21.27 3.10
CA PRO A 135 9.00 -20.78 4.07
C PRO A 135 9.35 -19.39 4.61
N GLU A 136 10.64 -19.13 4.87
CA GLU A 136 11.12 -17.85 5.41
C GLU A 136 10.99 -16.71 4.40
N VAL A 137 11.48 -16.91 3.17
CA VAL A 137 11.43 -15.90 2.10
C VAL A 137 9.99 -15.56 1.75
N THR A 138 9.12 -16.57 1.65
CA THR A 138 7.70 -16.38 1.33
C THR A 138 7.01 -15.59 2.45
N ARG A 139 7.12 -16.04 3.71
CA ARG A 139 6.52 -15.35 4.86
C ARG A 139 7.00 -13.90 4.96
N LYS A 140 8.29 -13.66 4.74
CA LYS A 140 8.87 -12.31 4.77
C LYS A 140 8.31 -11.43 3.65
N ALA A 141 8.24 -11.92 2.42
CA ALA A 141 7.70 -11.17 1.29
C ALA A 141 6.24 -10.74 1.56
N PHE A 142 5.38 -11.66 1.98
CA PHE A 142 3.98 -11.34 2.29
C PHE A 142 3.83 -10.43 3.51
N LYS A 143 4.64 -10.63 4.56
CA LYS A 143 4.66 -9.73 5.71
C LYS A 143 5.05 -8.31 5.30
N VAL A 144 6.13 -8.15 4.53
CA VAL A 144 6.63 -6.84 4.11
C VAL A 144 5.65 -6.15 3.15
N ALA A 145 5.07 -6.89 2.19
CA ALA A 145 4.08 -6.35 1.26
C ALA A 145 2.86 -5.76 1.98
N GLN A 146 2.43 -6.40 3.08
CA GLN A 146 1.21 -6.08 3.83
C GLN A 146 1.44 -5.24 5.10
N THR A 147 2.69 -4.92 5.46
CA THR A 147 2.99 -4.02 6.59
C THR A 147 3.02 -2.57 6.11
N GLU A 148 2.34 -1.66 6.81
CA GLU A 148 2.29 -0.24 6.46
C GLU A 148 3.69 0.43 6.43
N LYS A 149 3.97 1.31 5.46
CA LYS A 149 3.18 1.52 4.23
C LYS A 149 3.27 0.30 3.33
N THR A 150 2.14 -0.26 2.90
CA THR A 150 2.09 -1.45 2.04
C THR A 150 2.78 -1.21 0.70
N GLY A 151 3.08 -2.29 -0.04
CA GLY A 151 3.76 -2.18 -1.33
C GLY A 151 4.13 -3.53 -1.94
N ALA A 152 4.92 -3.47 -3.01
CA ALA A 152 5.27 -4.67 -3.76
C ALA A 152 6.51 -5.36 -3.19
N CYS A 153 6.54 -6.69 -3.30
CA CYS A 153 7.70 -7.54 -3.06
C CYS A 153 7.93 -8.47 -4.26
N PHE A 154 9.13 -9.03 -4.39
CA PHE A 154 9.51 -9.91 -5.47
C PHE A 154 10.20 -11.18 -4.96
N ILE A 155 9.83 -12.32 -5.54
CA ILE A 155 10.47 -13.61 -5.31
C ILE A 155 10.90 -14.19 -6.66
N GLU A 156 12.17 -14.53 -6.76
CA GLU A 156 12.74 -15.21 -7.92
C GLU A 156 12.95 -16.70 -7.59
N PHE A 157 12.44 -17.59 -8.45
CA PHE A 157 12.47 -19.03 -8.22
C PHE A 157 13.17 -19.78 -9.37
N PRO A 158 14.45 -20.16 -9.21
CA PRO A 158 15.19 -20.93 -10.20
C PRO A 158 14.61 -22.34 -10.43
N GLU A 159 14.53 -22.74 -11.70
CA GLU A 159 13.93 -24.01 -12.15
C GLU A 159 14.56 -25.26 -11.51
N ASN A 160 15.87 -25.23 -11.25
CA ASN A 160 16.59 -26.37 -10.68
C ASN A 160 16.31 -26.50 -9.17
N ILE A 161 16.06 -25.39 -8.48
CA ILE A 161 15.66 -25.39 -7.07
C ILE A 161 14.22 -25.88 -6.95
N ALA A 162 13.32 -25.46 -7.85
CA ALA A 162 11.91 -25.88 -7.86
C ALA A 162 11.72 -27.40 -7.91
N LYS A 163 12.63 -28.11 -8.59
CA LYS A 163 12.65 -29.58 -8.75
C LYS A 163 13.22 -30.33 -7.55
N MET A 164 13.94 -29.66 -6.64
CA MET A 164 14.59 -30.33 -5.51
C MET A 164 13.56 -30.91 -4.55
N THR A 165 13.93 -31.99 -3.87
CA THR A 165 13.12 -32.57 -2.80
C THR A 165 13.40 -31.84 -1.49
N VAL A 166 12.34 -31.55 -0.74
CA VAL A 166 12.41 -30.92 0.57
C VAL A 166 11.37 -31.51 1.52
N GLU A 167 11.72 -31.52 2.80
CA GLU A 167 10.84 -31.86 3.92
C GLU A 167 10.78 -30.66 4.87
N ASP A 168 9.81 -29.78 4.65
CA ASP A 168 9.55 -28.62 5.50
C ASP A 168 8.06 -28.25 5.45
N VAL A 169 7.65 -27.25 6.21
CA VAL A 169 6.27 -26.78 6.31
C VAL A 169 6.18 -25.25 6.25
N PRO A 170 5.04 -24.68 5.79
CA PRO A 170 4.83 -23.24 5.86
C PRO A 170 4.96 -22.69 7.29
N LEU A 171 5.51 -21.48 7.40
CA LEU A 171 5.59 -20.77 8.69
C LEU A 171 4.22 -20.24 9.12
N ALA A 172 4.01 -20.16 10.43
CA ALA A 172 2.78 -19.56 10.96
C ALA A 172 2.64 -18.08 10.53
N VAL A 173 1.47 -17.73 10.01
CA VAL A 173 1.14 -16.34 9.70
C VAL A 173 0.74 -15.62 10.98
N ASN A 174 1.55 -14.64 11.36
CA ASN A 174 1.22 -13.67 12.42
C ASN A 174 1.10 -12.28 11.79
N HIS A 175 -0.03 -11.62 12.03
CA HIS A 175 -0.30 -10.24 11.62
C HIS A 175 0.06 -9.30 12.77
N SER A 176 0.93 -8.33 12.50
CA SER A 176 1.22 -7.29 13.50
C SER A 176 -0.02 -6.43 13.71
N THR A 177 -0.32 -6.11 14.96
CA THR A 177 -1.26 -5.03 15.26
C THR A 177 -0.55 -3.70 15.05
N MET A 178 -1.32 -2.68 14.65
CA MET A 178 -0.83 -1.31 14.60
C MET A 178 -0.61 -0.79 16.02
N PRO A 179 0.44 0.03 16.26
CA PRO A 179 0.67 0.61 17.57
C PRO A 179 -0.41 1.66 17.91
N GLU A 180 -0.73 1.75 19.20
CA GLU A 180 -1.59 2.81 19.72
C GLU A 180 -0.94 4.20 19.58
N PRO A 181 -1.70 5.25 19.23
CA PRO A 181 -1.14 6.59 19.13
C PRO A 181 -0.69 7.11 20.51
N PRO A 182 0.49 7.75 20.59
CA PRO A 182 0.99 8.31 21.85
C PRO A 182 0.04 9.35 22.44
N ALA A 183 -0.35 9.19 23.70
CA ALA A 183 -1.35 10.02 24.35
C ALA A 183 -1.00 11.53 24.34
N GLU A 184 0.27 11.87 24.53
CA GLU A 184 0.75 13.26 24.47
C GLU A 184 0.56 13.89 23.09
N ARG A 185 0.81 13.12 22.02
CA ARG A 185 0.66 13.59 20.64
C ARG A 185 -0.81 13.75 20.27
N VAL A 186 -1.67 12.85 20.74
CA VAL A 186 -3.14 12.96 20.64
C VAL A 186 -3.63 14.23 21.33
N ALA A 187 -3.24 14.46 22.58
CA ALA A 187 -3.64 15.64 23.34
C ALA A 187 -3.19 16.94 22.65
N ARG A 188 -1.95 16.97 22.13
CA ARG A 188 -1.44 18.13 21.40
C ARG A 188 -2.20 18.39 20.09
N ALA A 189 -2.55 17.34 19.35
CA ALA A 189 -3.37 17.48 18.16
C ALA A 189 -4.77 18.01 18.49
N ALA A 190 -5.40 17.48 19.55
CA ALA A 190 -6.72 17.92 20.00
C ALA A 190 -6.74 19.39 20.45
N GLU A 191 -5.68 19.86 21.12
CA GLU A 191 -5.51 21.27 21.51
C GLU A 191 -5.45 22.19 20.28
N LEU A 192 -4.60 21.84 19.30
CA LEU A 192 -4.44 22.60 18.05
C LEU A 192 -5.73 22.63 17.24
N ILE A 193 -6.43 21.49 17.16
CA ILE A 193 -7.72 21.38 16.49
C ILE A 193 -8.75 22.25 17.19
N SER A 194 -8.87 22.18 18.52
CA SER A 194 -9.90 22.93 19.26
C SER A 194 -9.68 24.45 19.23
N ALA A 195 -8.44 24.90 19.01
CA ALA A 195 -8.08 26.31 18.89
C ALA A 195 -8.23 26.86 17.47
N ALA A 196 -8.45 25.99 16.47
CA ALA A 196 -8.56 26.37 15.07
C ALA A 196 -9.82 27.21 14.81
N ARG A 197 -9.71 28.16 13.88
CA ARG A 197 -10.84 28.99 13.43
C ARG A 197 -11.44 28.46 12.14
N GLU A 198 -10.59 28.03 11.20
CA GLU A 198 -10.98 27.53 9.88
C GLU A 198 -10.20 26.23 9.58
N PRO A 199 -10.39 25.15 10.37
CA PRO A 199 -9.71 23.89 10.12
C PRO A 199 -10.23 23.22 8.85
N ILE A 200 -9.35 22.48 8.18
CA ILE A 200 -9.71 21.59 7.08
C ILE A 200 -9.01 20.24 7.20
N ILE A 201 -9.67 19.17 6.78
CA ILE A 201 -9.06 17.85 6.66
C ILE A 201 -8.64 17.61 5.21
N LEU A 202 -7.42 17.14 5.02
CA LEU A 202 -6.91 16.57 3.77
C LEU A 202 -6.73 15.06 3.97
N ALA A 203 -7.67 14.27 3.45
CA ALA A 203 -7.64 12.80 3.54
C ALA A 203 -6.91 12.19 2.34
N GLY A 204 -5.96 11.29 2.61
CA GLY A 204 -5.21 10.55 1.59
C GLY A 204 -5.45 9.04 1.61
N ASN A 205 -4.68 8.33 0.78
CA ASN A 205 -4.83 6.90 0.53
C ASN A 205 -4.72 6.03 1.81
N GLY A 206 -3.97 6.47 2.82
CA GLY A 206 -3.83 5.77 4.10
C GLY A 206 -5.16 5.57 4.83
N VAL A 207 -6.17 6.43 4.61
CA VAL A 207 -7.53 6.22 5.16
C VAL A 207 -8.20 4.99 4.54
N VAL A 208 -8.01 4.78 3.23
CA VAL A 208 -8.53 3.61 2.52
C VAL A 208 -7.82 2.36 3.01
N ARG A 209 -6.48 2.38 3.06
CA ARG A 209 -5.67 1.22 3.49
C ARG A 209 -5.93 0.80 4.94
N ALA A 210 -6.12 1.77 5.83
CA ALA A 210 -6.47 1.50 7.22
C ALA A 210 -7.95 1.10 7.41
N SER A 211 -8.78 1.18 6.37
CA SER A 211 -10.23 1.05 6.46
C SER A 211 -10.88 2.00 7.48
N ALA A 212 -10.42 3.25 7.51
CA ALA A 212 -10.80 4.26 8.51
C ALA A 212 -11.84 5.28 8.01
N TRP A 213 -12.54 4.99 6.91
CA TRP A 213 -13.50 5.92 6.29
C TRP A 213 -14.69 6.26 7.21
N GLU A 214 -15.20 5.32 8.01
CA GLU A 214 -16.27 5.58 8.98
C GLU A 214 -15.79 6.47 10.13
N ASN A 215 -14.60 6.19 10.67
CA ASN A 215 -13.97 7.01 11.70
C ASN A 215 -13.72 8.44 11.19
N LEU A 216 -13.23 8.58 9.96
CA LEU A 216 -13.02 9.89 9.33
C LEU A 216 -14.33 10.67 9.19
N ALA A 217 -15.39 10.05 8.69
CA ALA A 217 -16.69 10.69 8.54
C ALA A 217 -17.27 11.12 9.90
N ALA A 218 -17.21 10.24 10.90
CA ALA A 218 -17.66 10.53 12.26
C ALA A 218 -16.83 11.64 12.92
N PHE A 219 -15.51 11.64 12.73
CA PHE A 219 -14.59 12.66 13.20
C PHE A 219 -14.93 14.04 12.59
N ALA A 220 -15.07 14.10 11.27
CA ALA A 220 -15.44 15.30 10.54
C ALA A 220 -16.81 15.85 10.97
N GLU A 221 -17.82 14.98 11.09
CA GLU A 221 -19.16 15.37 11.52
C GLU A 221 -19.17 15.84 12.99
N ARG A 222 -18.54 15.10 13.90
CA ARG A 222 -18.50 15.47 15.32
C ARG A 222 -17.84 16.82 15.55
N LEU A 223 -16.75 17.10 14.84
CA LEU A 223 -15.98 18.33 15.01
C LEU A 223 -16.42 19.46 14.08
N GLN A 224 -17.36 19.19 13.16
CA GLN A 224 -17.82 20.09 12.10
C GLN A 224 -16.65 20.62 11.23
N ILE A 225 -15.73 19.73 10.83
CA ILE A 225 -14.56 20.07 10.03
C ILE A 225 -14.74 19.54 8.59
N PRO A 226 -14.63 20.39 7.56
CA PRO A 226 -14.77 19.98 6.17
C PRO A 226 -13.59 19.10 5.70
N VAL A 227 -13.87 18.19 4.77
CA VAL A 227 -12.94 17.17 4.27
C VAL A 227 -12.76 17.33 2.76
N ALA A 228 -11.54 17.68 2.36
CA ALA A 228 -11.04 17.43 1.02
C ALA A 228 -10.33 16.08 1.00
N ASN A 229 -10.45 15.32 -0.10
CA ASN A 229 -9.74 14.06 -0.27
C ASN A 229 -8.83 14.11 -1.50
N THR A 230 -7.74 13.35 -1.53
CA THR A 230 -6.94 13.14 -2.74
C THR A 230 -7.67 12.22 -3.72
N PHE A 231 -7.19 12.03 -4.95
CA PHE A 231 -7.82 11.05 -5.87
C PHE A 231 -7.79 9.63 -5.37
N MET A 232 -6.71 9.22 -4.71
CA MET A 232 -6.58 7.87 -4.19
C MET A 232 -7.50 7.65 -2.98
N ALA A 233 -7.81 8.71 -2.23
CA ALA A 233 -8.81 8.71 -1.17
C ALA A 233 -10.24 8.91 -1.66
N LYS A 234 -10.52 8.84 -2.97
CA LYS A 234 -11.87 9.08 -3.48
C LYS A 234 -12.85 8.04 -2.93
N GLY A 235 -13.88 8.53 -2.25
CA GLY A 235 -14.94 7.69 -1.67
C GLY A 235 -14.81 7.47 -0.16
N VAL A 236 -13.75 7.96 0.50
CA VAL A 236 -13.59 7.86 1.97
C VAL A 236 -14.64 8.64 2.76
N VAL A 237 -15.32 9.59 2.13
CA VAL A 237 -16.49 10.28 2.68
C VAL A 237 -17.61 10.25 1.63
N PRO A 238 -18.87 9.93 2.00
CA PRO A 238 -19.98 9.97 1.06
C PRO A 238 -20.11 11.34 0.37
N PHE A 239 -20.36 11.37 -0.94
CA PHE A 239 -20.44 12.63 -1.70
C PHE A 239 -21.47 13.64 -1.14
N ARG A 240 -22.57 13.13 -0.58
CA ARG A 240 -23.64 13.95 0.03
C ARG A 240 -23.42 14.25 1.52
N HIS A 241 -22.29 13.83 2.08
CA HIS A 241 -21.99 14.10 3.47
C HIS A 241 -21.83 15.61 3.68
N PRO A 242 -22.39 16.21 4.75
CA PRO A 242 -22.38 17.67 4.94
C PRO A 242 -20.97 18.28 4.98
N MET A 243 -19.97 17.49 5.38
CA MET A 243 -18.57 17.93 5.46
C MET A 243 -17.74 17.60 4.22
N ALA A 244 -18.29 16.95 3.19
CA ALA A 244 -17.52 16.63 1.99
C ALA A 244 -17.29 17.88 1.12
N LEU A 245 -16.04 18.14 0.76
CA LEU A 245 -15.66 19.16 -0.24
C LEU A 245 -15.37 18.56 -1.62
N GLY A 246 -15.04 17.26 -1.68
CA GLY A 246 -14.70 16.55 -2.91
C GLY A 246 -13.21 16.25 -3.03
N SER A 247 -12.76 16.00 -4.27
CA SER A 247 -11.42 15.48 -4.55
C SER A 247 -10.48 16.55 -5.10
N ALA A 248 -9.38 16.83 -4.38
CA ALA A 248 -8.29 17.72 -4.80
C ALA A 248 -7.14 16.93 -5.44
N GLY A 249 -6.43 17.54 -6.40
CA GLY A 249 -5.23 16.95 -7.01
C GLY A 249 -4.99 17.28 -8.49
N LEU A 250 -5.93 17.90 -9.20
CA LEU A 250 -5.83 18.23 -10.63
C LEU A 250 -5.39 19.69 -10.88
N GLN A 251 -4.97 20.39 -9.83
CA GLN A 251 -4.29 21.70 -9.84
C GLN A 251 -5.13 22.90 -10.26
N SER A 252 -6.27 22.73 -10.93
CA SER A 252 -7.10 23.84 -11.38
C SER A 252 -7.91 24.46 -10.23
N GLN A 253 -7.34 25.51 -9.62
CA GLN A 253 -7.94 26.28 -8.52
C GLN A 253 -8.23 25.47 -7.24
N ASP A 254 -7.66 24.27 -7.07
CA ASP A 254 -7.87 23.42 -5.89
C ASP A 254 -7.58 24.17 -4.57
N TYR A 255 -6.49 24.96 -4.53
CA TYR A 255 -6.13 25.79 -3.38
C TYR A 255 -7.26 26.71 -2.90
N ILE A 256 -8.03 27.28 -3.84
CA ILE A 256 -9.14 28.20 -3.55
C ILE A 256 -10.43 27.40 -3.36
N ASN A 257 -10.72 26.48 -4.26
CA ASN A 257 -11.99 25.73 -4.32
C ASN A 257 -12.23 24.86 -3.08
N PHE A 258 -11.16 24.32 -2.50
CA PHE A 258 -11.25 23.51 -1.29
C PHE A 258 -11.05 24.33 -0.01
N GLY A 259 -10.77 25.64 -0.09
CA GLY A 259 -10.62 26.50 1.08
C GLY A 259 -9.26 26.39 1.77
N PHE A 260 -8.26 25.78 1.14
CA PHE A 260 -6.89 25.76 1.69
C PHE A 260 -6.33 27.17 1.89
N GLU A 261 -6.72 28.13 1.04
CA GLU A 261 -6.32 29.54 1.18
C GLU A 261 -6.70 30.14 2.55
N HIS A 262 -7.88 29.80 3.08
CA HIS A 262 -8.39 30.36 4.33
C HIS A 262 -8.05 29.52 5.56
N ALA A 263 -7.61 28.27 5.37
CA ALA A 263 -7.35 27.37 6.48
C ALA A 263 -6.21 27.86 7.37
N ASP A 264 -6.41 27.85 8.69
CA ASP A 264 -5.36 28.10 9.69
C ASP A 264 -4.72 26.81 10.21
N VAL A 265 -5.50 25.72 10.20
CA VAL A 265 -5.06 24.35 10.51
C VAL A 265 -5.44 23.40 9.38
N ILE A 266 -4.47 22.62 8.88
CA ILE A 266 -4.72 21.53 7.93
C ILE A 266 -4.40 20.20 8.60
N ILE A 267 -5.40 19.32 8.68
CA ILE A 267 -5.33 18.00 9.29
C ILE A 267 -5.16 16.97 8.18
N CYS A 268 -3.93 16.54 7.96
CA CYS A 268 -3.59 15.51 7.00
C CYS A 268 -3.81 14.13 7.62
N VAL A 269 -4.74 13.34 7.06
CA VAL A 269 -5.09 12.00 7.56
C VAL A 269 -4.75 10.97 6.49
N GLY A 270 -3.79 10.08 6.78
CA GLY A 270 -3.32 9.05 5.84
C GLY A 270 -2.82 9.63 4.52
N TYR A 271 -2.24 10.84 4.54
CA TYR A 271 -1.84 11.58 3.34
C TYR A 271 -0.42 11.23 2.91
N ASP A 272 -0.29 10.85 1.63
CA ASP A 272 0.98 10.62 0.96
C ASP A 272 1.35 11.79 0.03
N LEU A 273 2.60 12.26 0.10
CA LEU A 273 3.08 13.39 -0.71
C LEU A 273 2.97 13.16 -2.22
N VAL A 274 3.06 11.89 -2.64
CA VAL A 274 2.94 11.46 -4.04
C VAL A 274 1.54 11.75 -4.61
N GLU A 275 0.52 11.81 -3.76
CA GLU A 275 -0.87 11.99 -4.18
C GLU A 275 -1.16 13.43 -4.61
N TYR A 276 -0.61 14.41 -3.89
CA TYR A 276 -0.84 15.83 -4.17
C TYR A 276 0.19 16.72 -3.48
N HIS A 277 1.20 17.19 -4.22
CA HIS A 277 2.38 17.86 -3.66
C HIS A 277 2.05 19.08 -2.75
N PRO A 278 2.63 19.20 -1.54
CA PRO A 278 2.34 20.26 -0.55
C PRO A 278 2.43 21.70 -1.05
N TYR A 279 3.37 22.01 -1.95
CA TYR A 279 3.45 23.32 -2.63
C TYR A 279 2.11 23.79 -3.23
N LEU A 280 1.26 22.87 -3.71
CA LEU A 280 0.01 23.19 -4.42
C LEU A 280 -1.14 23.56 -3.48
N TRP A 281 -1.11 23.12 -2.22
CA TRP A 281 -2.15 23.38 -1.23
C TRP A 281 -1.66 24.12 0.03
N HIS A 282 -0.34 24.23 0.21
CA HIS A 282 0.33 24.99 1.26
C HIS A 282 1.53 25.80 0.72
N PRO A 283 1.34 26.67 -0.29
CA PRO A 283 2.44 27.41 -0.92
C PRO A 283 3.15 28.39 0.02
N THR A 284 2.43 28.97 0.98
CA THR A 284 2.93 30.05 1.87
C THR A 284 3.64 29.55 3.13
N ARG A 285 3.51 28.25 3.47
CA ARG A 285 4.17 27.61 4.63
C ARG A 285 3.83 28.21 5.99
N ASP A 286 2.67 28.84 6.11
CA ASP A 286 2.22 29.64 7.25
C ASP A 286 1.14 28.95 8.11
N ARG A 287 0.66 27.77 7.71
CA ARG A 287 -0.44 27.06 8.38
C ARG A 287 0.10 26.02 9.34
N THR A 288 -0.71 25.75 10.38
CA THR A 288 -0.45 24.65 11.29
C THR A 288 -0.81 23.34 10.61
N LEU A 289 0.15 22.43 10.47
CA LEU A 289 -0.08 21.10 9.89
C LEU A 289 -0.11 20.03 10.98
N ILE A 290 -1.15 19.21 10.96
CA ILE A 290 -1.31 18.01 11.80
C ILE A 290 -1.21 16.81 10.87
N HIS A 291 -0.29 15.90 11.15
CA HIS A 291 -0.13 14.67 10.38
C HIS A 291 -0.61 13.47 11.20
N ILE A 292 -1.59 12.73 10.70
CA ILE A 292 -2.14 11.52 11.30
C ILE A 292 -1.90 10.38 10.30
N ASP A 293 -1.05 9.43 10.63
CA ASP A 293 -0.75 8.29 9.77
C ASP A 293 -0.19 7.11 10.59
N SER A 294 -0.12 5.95 9.94
CA SER A 294 0.61 4.75 10.35
C SER A 294 2.13 4.93 10.40
N SER A 295 2.66 5.96 9.73
CA SER A 295 4.09 6.20 9.53
C SER A 295 4.45 7.66 9.82
N PRO A 296 5.73 7.98 10.08
CA PRO A 296 6.16 9.37 10.17
C PRO A 296 5.97 10.13 8.85
N ALA A 297 5.68 11.43 8.95
CA ALA A 297 5.62 12.34 7.81
C ALA A 297 6.94 12.40 7.04
N GLU A 298 6.85 12.53 5.72
CA GLU A 298 8.01 12.84 4.89
C GLU A 298 8.52 14.27 5.11
N VAL A 299 9.79 14.48 4.75
CA VAL A 299 10.44 15.80 4.85
C VAL A 299 10.26 16.56 3.55
N ASP A 300 9.47 17.63 3.59
CA ASP A 300 9.32 18.57 2.49
C ASP A 300 9.23 20.02 3.00
N ALA A 301 9.72 20.98 2.20
CA ALA A 301 9.76 22.38 2.58
C ALA A 301 8.36 23.00 2.77
N HIS A 302 7.32 22.43 2.15
CA HIS A 302 5.92 22.83 2.27
C HIS A 302 5.10 21.91 3.19
N TYR A 303 5.73 20.89 3.77
CA TYR A 303 5.09 19.94 4.70
C TYR A 303 5.70 20.00 6.11
N GLY A 304 5.93 21.21 6.62
CA GLY A 304 6.42 21.44 7.98
C GLY A 304 5.36 21.12 9.04
N ILE A 305 5.34 19.86 9.53
CA ILE A 305 4.36 19.42 10.53
C ILE A 305 4.56 20.09 11.89
N SER A 306 3.48 20.56 12.49
CA SER A 306 3.46 21.07 13.88
C SER A 306 3.32 19.94 14.89
N VAL A 307 2.52 18.92 14.55
CA VAL A 307 2.40 17.67 15.31
C VAL A 307 2.16 16.51 14.35
N GLY A 308 2.82 15.39 14.62
CA GLY A 308 2.60 14.12 13.94
C GLY A 308 2.13 13.08 14.96
N VAL A 309 0.99 12.45 14.71
CA VAL A 309 0.41 11.38 15.51
C VAL A 309 0.54 10.08 14.72
N VAL A 310 1.56 9.31 15.06
CA VAL A 310 1.88 8.04 14.40
C VAL A 310 1.24 6.90 15.18
N GLY A 311 0.37 6.12 14.53
CA GLY A 311 -0.35 5.00 15.14
C GLY A 311 -1.49 4.50 14.26
N ASP A 312 -2.33 3.64 14.81
CA ASP A 312 -3.58 3.25 14.15
C ASP A 312 -4.45 4.49 13.86
N ILE A 313 -4.81 4.70 12.59
CA ILE A 313 -5.56 5.88 12.15
C ILE A 313 -6.95 5.93 12.78
N LYS A 314 -7.64 4.79 12.96
CA LYS A 314 -8.98 4.74 13.56
C LYS A 314 -8.92 5.21 15.00
N HIS A 315 -8.03 4.59 15.77
CA HIS A 315 -7.87 4.93 17.19
C HIS A 315 -7.38 6.36 17.38
N THR A 316 -6.55 6.86 16.45
CA THR A 316 -6.09 8.25 16.47
C THR A 316 -7.25 9.22 16.27
N LEU A 317 -8.07 9.02 15.24
CA LEU A 317 -9.23 9.86 14.97
C LEU A 317 -10.20 9.86 16.16
N ASP A 318 -10.55 8.68 16.67
CA ASP A 318 -11.50 8.54 17.77
C ASP A 318 -11.02 9.28 19.04
N ARG A 319 -9.76 9.07 19.42
CA ARG A 319 -9.20 9.66 20.65
C ARG A 319 -8.98 11.17 20.54
N ILE A 320 -8.65 11.68 19.35
CA ILE A 320 -8.58 13.13 19.12
C ILE A 320 -9.99 13.72 19.20
N ALA A 321 -10.98 13.11 18.55
CA ALA A 321 -12.38 13.56 18.62
C ALA A 321 -12.94 13.60 20.05
N GLU A 322 -12.56 12.65 20.91
CA GLU A 322 -12.93 12.64 22.33
C GLU A 322 -12.40 13.83 23.13
N GLN A 323 -11.23 14.35 22.76
CA GLN A 323 -10.52 15.41 23.48
C GLN A 323 -10.70 16.79 22.82
N SER A 324 -11.30 16.85 21.63
CA SER A 324 -11.45 18.08 20.85
C SER A 324 -12.82 18.70 21.01
N MET A 325 -12.89 20.02 20.94
CA MET A 325 -14.15 20.77 20.94
C MET A 325 -14.70 20.91 19.51
N PRO A 326 -16.02 20.74 19.28
CA PRO A 326 -16.62 21.01 17.97
C PRO A 326 -16.52 22.47 17.56
N HIS A 327 -16.36 22.72 16.26
CA HIS A 327 -16.27 24.07 15.72
C HIS A 327 -17.66 24.68 15.49
N GLY A 328 -17.83 25.95 15.86
CA GLY A 328 -19.04 26.72 15.62
C GLY A 328 -19.19 27.28 14.19
N GLY A 329 -18.35 26.82 13.25
CA GLY A 329 -18.26 27.35 11.89
C GLY A 329 -19.50 27.08 11.04
N HIS A 330 -19.70 27.92 10.02
CA HIS A 330 -20.74 27.70 9.02
C HIS A 330 -20.47 26.41 8.25
N ARG A 331 -21.51 25.56 8.08
CA ARG A 331 -21.45 24.44 7.13
C ARG A 331 -21.01 24.99 5.77
N MET A 332 -19.81 24.63 5.34
CA MET A 332 -19.36 24.94 3.99
C MET A 332 -20.37 24.36 3.01
N ARG A 333 -20.60 25.10 1.92
CA ARG A 333 -21.61 24.89 0.88
C ARG A 333 -22.03 23.42 0.76
N SER A 334 -23.34 23.15 0.78
CA SER A 334 -23.83 21.87 0.26
C SER A 334 -23.35 21.74 -1.18
N LEU A 335 -22.42 20.82 -1.44
CA LEU A 335 -22.22 20.32 -2.80
C LEU A 335 -23.61 19.83 -3.27
N ARG A 336 -24.12 20.44 -4.32
CA ARG A 336 -25.50 20.24 -4.80
C ARG A 336 -25.80 18.77 -5.10
#